data_AF-A0A380K5E5-F1
#
_entry.id   AF-A0A380K5E5-F1
#
_cell.length_a   1.000
_cell.length_b   1.000
_cell.length_c   1.000
_cell.angle_alpha   90.00
_cell.angle_beta   90.00
_cell.angle_gamma   90.00
#
_symmetry.space_group_name_H-M   'P 1'
#
loop_
_entity.id
_entity.type
_entity.pdbx_description
1 polymer ?
#
loop_
_entity_poly.entity_id
_entity_poly.type
_entity_poly.pdbx_seq_one_letter_code
_entity_poly.pdbx_strand_id
1 'polypeptide(L)' 'MDTIRIYTRSQIQPVLEKYIYQAYENDLKAIKVTVLYTVNDQEAKRIIELCRAIPAVLDAKWLFGTVIFKVYLKH' A
#
# COMPACT_ATOMS: atom_id res chain seq x y z
N MET A 1 -8.17 10.76 8.41
CA MET A 1 -7.11 10.28 7.49
C MET A 1 -7.69 10.24 6.09
N ASP A 2 -7.03 10.94 5.16
CA ASP A 2 -7.44 10.94 3.75
C ASP A 2 -7.44 9.53 3.16
N THR A 3 -8.39 9.29 2.27
CA THR A 3 -8.48 8.01 1.56
C THR A 3 -7.38 7.95 0.50
N ILE A 4 -6.43 7.03 0.65
CA ILE A 4 -5.36 6.82 -0.33
C ILE A 4 -5.95 6.08 -1.54
N ARG A 5 -5.97 6.76 -2.70
CA ARG A 5 -6.48 6.23 -3.97
C ARG A 5 -5.38 6.26 -5.02
N ILE A 6 -5.23 5.16 -5.75
CA ILE A 6 -4.25 4.98 -6.82
C ILE A 6 -5.01 4.66 -8.10
N TYR A 7 -4.90 5.52 -9.11
CA TYR A 7 -5.66 5.44 -10.35
C TYR A 7 -4.87 4.81 -11.49
N THR A 8 -3.54 4.82 -11.41
CA THR A 8 -2.67 4.26 -12.45
C THR A 8 -1.52 3.44 -11.86
N ARG A 9 -0.96 2.53 -12.67
CA ARG A 9 0.22 1.73 -12.28
C ARG A 9 1.44 2.58 -11.93
N SER A 10 1.64 3.68 -12.64
CA SER A 10 2.78 4.60 -12.41
C SER A 10 2.70 5.31 -11.06
N GLN A 11 1.51 5.43 -10.46
CA GLN A 11 1.33 6.04 -9.16
C GLN A 11 1.68 5.10 -7.99
N ILE A 12 1.72 3.78 -8.20
CA ILE A 12 1.86 2.79 -7.11
C ILE A 12 3.03 3.08 -6.20
N GLN A 13 4.24 3.13 -6.76
CA GLN A 13 5.45 3.27 -5.97
C GLN A 13 5.54 4.63 -5.25
N PRO A 14 5.43 5.79 -5.95
CA PRO A 14 5.58 7.08 -5.27
C PRO A 14 4.47 7.36 -4.25
N VAL A 15 3.24 6.87 -4.49
CA VAL A 15 2.14 7.00 -3.51
C VAL A 15 2.41 6.13 -2.29
N LEU A 16 2.81 4.88 -2.48
CA LEU A 16 3.08 3.98 -1.35
C LEU A 16 4.21 4.50 -0.47
N GLU A 17 5.35 4.88 -1.05
CA GLU A 17 6.48 5.43 -0.30
C GLU A 17 6.05 6.66 0.52
N LYS A 18 5.39 7.64 -0.10
CA LYS A 18 4.92 8.85 0.58
C LYS A 18 4.02 8.53 1.77
N TYR A 19 2.95 7.76 1.57
CA TYR A 19 1.95 7.56 2.61
C TYR A 19 2.38 6.55 3.67
N ILE A 20 3.28 5.61 3.36
CA ILE A 20 3.84 4.70 4.36
C ILE A 20 4.72 5.45 5.34
N TYR A 21 5.64 6.29 4.84
CA TYR A 21 6.50 7.09 5.72
C TYR A 21 5.71 8.12 6.51
N GLN A 22 4.78 8.83 5.85
CA GLN A 22 3.88 9.75 6.56
C GLN A 22 3.11 9.02 7.67
N ALA A 23 2.61 7.81 7.43
CA ALA A 23 1.89 7.06 8.46
C ALA A 23 2.79 6.60 9.60
N TYR A 24 4.00 6.14 9.29
CA TYR A 24 5.00 5.74 10.28
C TYR A 24 5.41 6.91 11.19
N GLU A 25 5.68 8.08 10.61
CA GLU A 25 6.00 9.30 11.37
C GLU A 25 4.86 9.78 12.28
N ASN A 26 3.61 9.45 11.91
CA ASN A 26 2.42 9.77 12.69
C ASN A 26 2.00 8.66 13.67
N ASP A 27 2.87 7.67 13.94
CA ASP A 27 2.64 6.54 14.85
C ASP A 27 1.39 5.69 14.49
N LEU A 28 1.08 5.62 13.19
CA LEU A 28 -0.07 4.87 12.70
C LEU A 28 0.30 3.41 12.46
N LYS A 29 -0.48 2.49 13.04
CA LYS A 29 -0.22 1.05 12.90
C LYS A 29 -0.47 0.50 11.50
N ALA A 30 -1.26 1.18 10.67
CA ALA A 30 -1.56 0.74 9.32
C ALA A 30 -2.18 1.83 8.44
N ILE A 31 -2.03 1.66 7.12
CA ILE A 31 -2.76 2.43 6.10
C ILE A 31 -3.64 1.52 5.24
N LYS A 32 -4.73 2.07 4.71
CA LYS A 32 -5.62 1.41 3.75
C LYS A 32 -5.50 2.11 2.41
N VAL A 33 -5.25 1.34 1.36
CA VAL A 33 -5.04 1.85 0.00
C VAL A 33 -6.07 1.23 -0.93
N THR A 34 -6.68 2.07 -1.78
CA THR A 34 -7.63 1.64 -2.82
C THR A 34 -6.97 1.80 -4.19
N VAL A 35 -6.97 0.73 -4.97
CA VAL A 35 -6.45 0.68 -6.33
C VAL A 35 -7.62 0.67 -7.31
N LEU A 36 -7.68 1.69 -8.16
CA LEU A 36 -8.78 1.97 -9.08
C LEU A 36 -8.37 1.72 -10.54
N TYR A 37 -7.61 0.65 -10.76
CA TYR A 37 -7.28 0.11 -12.08
C TYR A 37 -7.20 -1.41 -12.01
N THR A 38 -7.25 -2.08 -13.16
CA THR A 38 -7.20 -3.54 -13.22
C THR A 38 -5.83 -4.07 -12.79
N VAL A 39 -5.83 -4.81 -11.68
CA VAL A 39 -4.67 -5.50 -11.11
C VAL A 39 -4.88 -7.00 -11.27
N ASN A 40 -3.98 -7.64 -12.02
CA ASN A 40 -3.93 -9.10 -12.14
C ASN A 40 -3.11 -9.71 -10.98
N ASP A 41 -3.06 -11.04 -10.89
CA ASP A 41 -2.38 -11.73 -9.77
C ASP A 41 -0.88 -11.43 -9.70
N GLN A 42 -0.21 -11.27 -10.84
CA GLN A 42 1.21 -10.94 -10.89
C GLN A 42 1.47 -9.54 -10.34
N GLU A 43 0.68 -8.56 -10.76
CA GLU A 43 0.75 -7.18 -10.28
C GLU A 43 0.36 -7.11 -8.79
N ALA A 44 -0.63 -7.88 -8.36
CA ALA A 44 -1.04 -7.97 -6.97
C ALA A 44 0.11 -8.44 -6.07
N LYS A 45 0.87 -9.47 -6.50
CA LYS A 45 2.08 -9.95 -5.80
C LYS A 45 3.17 -8.89 -5.81
N ARG A 46 3.44 -8.26 -6.96
CA ARG A 46 4.42 -7.18 -7.10
C ARG A 46 4.15 -6.02 -6.14
N ILE A 47 2.89 -5.61 -5.99
CA ILE A 47 2.49 -4.53 -5.07
C ILE A 47 2.80 -4.91 -3.61
N ILE A 48 2.54 -6.16 -3.21
CA ILE A 48 2.87 -6.62 -1.85
C ILE A 48 4.39 -6.64 -1.63
N GLU A 49 5.15 -7.11 -2.63
CA GLU A 49 6.62 -7.10 -2.57
C GLU A 49 7.18 -5.68 -2.46
N LEU A 50 6.64 -4.73 -3.24
CA LEU A 50 6.99 -3.30 -3.14
C LEU A 50 6.73 -2.74 -1.73
N CYS A 51 5.60 -3.09 -1.11
CA CYS A 51 5.33 -2.67 0.26
C CYS A 51 6.34 -3.27 1.23
N ARG A 52 6.62 -4.58 1.13
CA ARG A 52 7.54 -5.29 2.03
C ARG A 52 9.00 -4.86 1.88
N ALA A 53 9.37 -4.30 0.74
CA ALA A 53 10.69 -3.71 0.53
C ALA A 53 10.90 -2.41 1.34
N ILE A 54 9.83 -1.76 1.82
CA ILE A 54 9.93 -0.54 2.61
C ILE A 54 10.21 -0.92 4.08
N PRO A 55 11.31 -0.42 4.70
CA PRO A 55 11.74 -0.85 6.04
C PRO A 55 10.66 -0.69 7.13
N ALA A 56 9.87 0.38 7.05
CA ALA A 56 8.78 0.71 7.97
C ALA A 56 7.61 -0.29 7.92
N VAL A 57 7.52 -1.15 6.91
CA VAL A 57 6.40 -2.09 6.74
C VAL A 57 6.65 -3.39 7.47
N LEU A 58 5.66 -3.80 8.26
CA LEU A 58 5.59 -5.11 8.92
C LEU A 58 5.03 -6.17 7.96
N ASP A 59 3.88 -5.90 7.35
CA ASP A 59 3.24 -6.77 6.38
C ASP A 59 2.30 -5.97 5.47
N ALA A 60 1.94 -6.54 4.33
CA ALA A 60 0.92 -6.00 3.45
C ALA A 60 0.04 -7.12 2.91
N LYS A 61 -1.27 -6.89 2.85
CA LYS A 61 -2.22 -7.87 2.31
C LYS A 61 -3.43 -7.23 1.64
N TRP A 62 -3.92 -7.90 0.61
CA TRP A 62 -5.19 -7.61 -0.03
C TRP A 62 -6.36 -7.96 0.90
N LEU A 63 -7.39 -7.12 0.92
CA LEU A 63 -8.59 -7.28 1.76
C LEU A 63 -9.83 -7.63 0.95
N PHE A 64 -10.00 -7.01 -0.21
CA PHE A 64 -11.16 -7.20 -1.09
C PHE A 64 -10.68 -7.31 -2.54
N GLY A 65 -10.49 -8.55 -3.01
CA GLY A 65 -9.87 -8.80 -4.31
C GLY A 65 -8.60 -7.99 -4.51
N THR A 66 -8.41 -7.44 -5.71
CA THR A 66 -7.30 -6.55 -6.04
C THR A 66 -7.67 -5.05 -6.01
N VAL A 67 -8.75 -4.70 -5.29
CA VAL A 67 -9.25 -3.32 -5.18
C VAL A 67 -8.71 -2.62 -3.94
N ILE A 68 -8.58 -3.34 -2.82
CA ILE A 68 -8.19 -2.76 -1.53
C ILE A 68 -7.09 -3.61 -0.90
N PHE A 69 -6.00 -2.98 -0.49
CA PHE A 69 -5.00 -3.60 0.36
C PHE A 69 -4.67 -2.75 1.58
N LYS A 70 -4.14 -3.41 2.60
CA LYS A 70 -3.73 -2.81 3.86
C LYS A 70 -2.24 -3.04 4.05
N VAL A 71 -1.54 -1.99 4.47
CA VAL A 71 -0.12 -2.04 4.82
C VAL A 71 -0.02 -1.80 6.32
N TYR A 72 0.58 -2.74 7.03
CA TYR A 72 0.85 -2.70 8.46
C TYR A 72 2.25 -2.16 8.68
N LEU A 73 2.42 -1.29 9.67
CA LEU A 73 3.70 -0.65 9.96
C LEU A 73 4.35 -1.27 11.19
N LYS A 74 5.68 -1.30 11.21
CA LYS A 74 6.47 -1.73 12.36
C LYS A 74 6.45 -0.62 13.40
N HIS A 75 6.00 -0.93 14.62
CA HIS A 75 6.15 -0.11 15.81
C HIS A 75 6.46 -1.06 16.97
#